data_AF-A0A4Q5QMY1-F1
#
_entry.id   AF-A0A4Q5QMY1-F1
#
_cell.length_a   1.000
_cell.length_b   1.000
_cell.length_c   1.000
_cell.angle_alpha   90.00
_cell.angle_beta   90.00
_cell.angle_gamma   90.00
#
_symmetry.space_group_name_H-M   'P 1'
#
loop_
_entity.id
_entity.type
_entity.pdbx_description
1 polymer ?
#
loop_
_entity_poly.entity_id
_entity_poly.type
_entity_poly.pdbx_seq_one_letter_code
_entity_poly.pdbx_strand_id
1 'polypeptide(L)'
;MKALLFLLLLLPGLGLAQSASAPINPTCGCAQNFAELLRLTETNYAAYRDKVTPATRPRLDSLTRVLRARADTARSAASCAPVLRQWTQFFRDGHLGVGDGQGHLNADSVRAVYASAERLPWTRASFRAYLDDPAQPKRLLEGIWYDGGGPDYVVGIVADGPARYKGFVLRADSLFWTLGQVKFSFADPAAGPSTATYYMRNHSVELRPVQVAGDGNLDMNGLWYRAYPRPVAGPGPQVARHSFQMLDDTTALYRIASFDGSYRARIDSLTK
;
A
#
# COMPACT_ATOMS: atom_id res chain seq x y z
N MET A 1 -21.87 -37.95 -75.70
CA MET A 1 -21.00 -36.86 -75.23
C MET A 1 -21.76 -36.08 -74.18
N LYS A 2 -21.51 -36.36 -72.90
CA LYS A 2 -22.25 -35.83 -71.75
C LYS A 2 -21.26 -35.00 -70.92
N ALA A 3 -21.56 -33.72 -70.74
CA ALA A 3 -20.86 -32.85 -69.80
C ALA A 3 -21.31 -33.21 -68.37
N LEU A 4 -20.35 -33.54 -67.50
CA LEU A 4 -20.59 -33.81 -66.08
C LEU A 4 -20.21 -32.56 -65.29
N LEU A 5 -21.22 -31.95 -64.66
CA LEU A 5 -21.12 -30.79 -63.79
C LEU A 5 -20.65 -31.26 -62.40
N PHE A 6 -19.51 -30.78 -61.91
CA PHE A 6 -19.05 -31.01 -60.54
C PHE A 6 -19.64 -29.92 -59.62
N LEU A 7 -20.56 -30.33 -58.75
CA LEU A 7 -21.13 -29.51 -57.68
C LEU A 7 -20.27 -29.69 -56.41
N LEU A 8 -19.50 -28.67 -56.04
CA LEU A 8 -18.71 -28.66 -54.81
C LEU A 8 -19.59 -28.24 -53.63
N LEU A 9 -19.70 -29.12 -52.63
CA LEU A 9 -20.41 -28.90 -51.36
C LEU A 9 -19.69 -27.87 -50.49
N LEU A 10 -20.37 -26.77 -50.16
CA LEU A 10 -19.98 -25.81 -49.11
C LEU A 10 -20.49 -26.32 -47.75
N LEU A 11 -19.58 -26.77 -46.90
CA LEU A 11 -19.83 -27.02 -45.48
C LEU A 11 -19.73 -25.69 -44.70
N PRO A 12 -20.67 -25.39 -43.77
CA PRO A 12 -20.63 -24.17 -42.97
C PRO A 12 -19.49 -24.24 -41.95
N GLY A 13 -18.63 -23.22 -41.97
CA GLY A 13 -17.49 -23.11 -41.08
C GLY A 13 -17.88 -23.08 -39.61
N LEU A 14 -17.20 -23.91 -38.82
CA LEU A 14 -17.12 -23.83 -37.37
C LEU A 14 -16.73 -22.40 -36.96
N GLY A 15 -17.65 -21.68 -36.33
CA GLY A 15 -17.36 -20.43 -35.65
C GLY A 15 -16.46 -20.70 -34.44
N LEU A 16 -15.18 -20.34 -34.55
CA LEU A 16 -14.33 -20.11 -33.39
C LEU A 16 -14.95 -18.97 -32.59
N ALA A 17 -15.59 -19.31 -31.47
CA ALA A 17 -15.98 -18.34 -30.45
C ALA A 17 -14.70 -17.72 -29.89
N GLN A 18 -14.26 -16.62 -30.49
CA GLN A 18 -13.29 -15.73 -29.88
C GLN A 18 -13.92 -15.22 -28.60
N SER A 19 -13.40 -15.65 -27.46
CA SER A 19 -13.65 -14.98 -26.19
C SER A 19 -13.14 -13.56 -26.33
N ALA A 20 -14.01 -12.64 -26.73
CA ALA A 20 -13.72 -11.22 -26.71
C ALA A 20 -13.49 -10.86 -25.24
N SER A 21 -12.22 -10.75 -24.86
CA SER A 21 -11.84 -10.03 -23.64
C SER A 21 -12.43 -8.64 -23.76
N ALA A 22 -13.46 -8.39 -22.95
CA ALA A 22 -14.16 -7.12 -22.94
C ALA A 22 -13.14 -5.98 -22.76
N PRO A 23 -13.19 -4.92 -23.60
CA PRO A 23 -12.31 -3.77 -23.42
C PRO A 23 -12.55 -3.15 -22.04
N ILE A 24 -11.46 -2.89 -21.30
CA ILE A 24 -11.51 -2.14 -20.05
C ILE A 24 -11.95 -0.71 -20.40
N ASN A 25 -13.16 -0.35 -19.99
CA ASN A 25 -13.78 0.94 -20.31
C ASN A 25 -13.09 2.06 -19.50
N PRO A 26 -12.49 3.09 -20.12
CA PRO A 26 -11.76 4.15 -19.42
C PRO A 26 -12.67 5.21 -18.73
N THR A 27 -13.91 4.86 -18.36
CA THR A 27 -14.97 5.84 -18.05
C THR A 27 -15.90 5.44 -16.89
N CYS A 28 -15.44 4.68 -15.89
CA CYS A 28 -16.25 4.52 -14.68
C CYS A 28 -16.22 5.82 -13.85
N GLY A 29 -17.34 6.55 -13.86
CA GLY A 29 -17.60 7.69 -12.99
C GLY A 29 -17.78 7.25 -11.53
N CYS A 30 -17.77 8.23 -10.62
CA CYS A 30 -17.72 7.95 -9.20
C CYS A 30 -18.90 7.11 -8.68
N ALA A 31 -20.11 7.35 -9.21
CA ALA A 31 -21.30 6.57 -8.87
C ALA A 31 -21.14 5.07 -9.18
N GLN A 32 -20.56 4.72 -10.33
CA GLN A 32 -20.31 3.32 -10.69
C GLN A 32 -19.24 2.70 -9.80
N ASN A 33 -18.14 3.41 -9.55
CA ASN A 33 -17.09 2.94 -8.64
C ASN A 33 -17.61 2.72 -7.21
N PHE A 34 -18.51 3.60 -6.74
CA PHE A 34 -19.14 3.46 -5.44
C PHE A 34 -20.07 2.25 -5.38
N ALA A 35 -20.92 2.05 -6.39
CA ALA A 35 -21.79 0.87 -6.46
C ALA A 35 -20.98 -0.43 -6.46
N GLU A 36 -19.86 -0.45 -7.19
CA GLU A 36 -18.98 -1.63 -7.25
C GLU A 36 -18.25 -1.87 -5.92
N LEU A 37 -17.77 -0.81 -5.25
CA LEU A 37 -17.19 -0.91 -3.91
C LEU A 37 -18.14 -1.59 -2.92
N LEU A 38 -19.41 -1.16 -2.92
CA LEU A 38 -20.44 -1.76 -2.07
C LEU A 38 -20.59 -3.24 -2.41
N ARG A 39 -20.83 -3.58 -3.67
CA ARG A 39 -21.03 -4.96 -4.13
C ARG A 39 -19.86 -5.88 -3.74
N LEU A 40 -18.63 -5.45 -4.04
CA LEU A 40 -17.43 -6.22 -3.75
C LEU A 40 -17.23 -6.41 -2.24
N THR A 41 -17.47 -5.37 -1.45
CA THR A 41 -17.33 -5.46 0.00
C THR A 41 -18.41 -6.36 0.59
N GLU A 42 -19.66 -6.20 0.21
CA GLU A 42 -20.79 -7.02 0.69
C GLU A 42 -20.62 -8.50 0.36
N THR A 43 -20.05 -8.82 -0.80
CA THR A 43 -19.91 -10.18 -1.28
C THR A 43 -18.64 -10.87 -0.77
N ASN A 44 -17.52 -10.15 -0.70
CA ASN A 44 -16.19 -10.77 -0.56
C ASN A 44 -15.47 -10.42 0.75
N TYR A 45 -15.86 -9.35 1.45
CA TYR A 45 -15.15 -8.96 2.66
C TYR A 45 -15.48 -9.93 3.80
N ALA A 46 -14.48 -10.71 4.21
CA ALA A 46 -14.65 -11.81 5.17
C ALA A 46 -15.32 -11.37 6.48
N ALA A 47 -15.03 -10.18 6.98
CA ALA A 47 -15.60 -9.65 8.23
C ALA A 47 -16.92 -8.87 8.02
N TYR A 48 -17.52 -8.85 6.82
CA TYR A 48 -18.73 -8.06 6.58
C TYR A 48 -19.87 -8.47 7.53
N ARG A 49 -20.13 -9.78 7.66
CA ARG A 49 -21.21 -10.30 8.53
C ARG A 49 -20.98 -10.00 10.00
N ASP A 50 -19.73 -9.96 10.44
CA ASP A 50 -19.36 -9.65 11.83
C ASP A 50 -19.50 -8.16 12.14
N LYS A 51 -19.26 -7.30 11.15
CA LYS A 51 -19.28 -5.83 11.30
C LYS A 51 -20.65 -5.22 11.02
N VAL A 52 -21.48 -5.89 10.21
CA VAL A 52 -22.82 -5.42 9.81
C VAL A 52 -23.89 -6.25 10.51
N THR A 53 -24.25 -5.80 11.71
CA THR A 53 -25.25 -6.42 12.58
C THR A 53 -26.55 -5.60 12.57
N PRO A 54 -27.66 -6.09 13.15
CA PRO A 54 -28.88 -5.29 13.30
C PRO A 54 -28.64 -3.93 13.97
N ALA A 55 -27.69 -3.86 14.91
CA ALA A 55 -27.35 -2.62 15.61
C ALA A 55 -26.55 -1.62 14.76
N THR A 56 -25.69 -2.10 13.85
CA THR A 56 -24.80 -1.24 13.06
C THR A 56 -25.34 -0.91 11.67
N ARG A 57 -26.24 -1.74 11.14
CA ARG A 57 -26.87 -1.58 9.81
C ARG A 57 -27.51 -0.21 9.59
N PRO A 58 -28.33 0.35 10.50
CA PRO A 58 -28.94 1.67 10.28
C PRO A 58 -27.92 2.79 10.03
N ARG A 59 -26.77 2.72 10.71
CA ARG A 59 -25.66 3.67 10.53
C ARG A 59 -24.97 3.47 9.18
N LEU A 60 -24.71 2.23 8.78
CA LEU A 60 -24.14 1.92 7.46
C LEU A 60 -25.06 2.39 6.33
N ASP A 61 -26.36 2.12 6.45
CA ASP A 61 -27.35 2.49 5.44
C ASP A 61 -27.45 4.02 5.30
N SER A 62 -27.42 4.75 6.42
CA SER A 62 -27.40 6.21 6.43
C SER A 62 -26.13 6.78 5.77
N LEU A 63 -24.95 6.26 6.15
CA LEU A 63 -23.68 6.63 5.53
C LEU A 63 -23.71 6.36 4.02
N THR A 64 -24.21 5.20 3.63
CA THR A 64 -24.30 4.77 2.24
C THR A 64 -25.16 5.72 1.41
N ARG A 65 -26.32 6.15 1.91
CA ARG A 65 -27.17 7.14 1.23
C ARG A 65 -26.46 8.48 1.04
N VAL A 66 -25.83 9.00 2.08
CA VAL A 66 -25.10 10.28 2.03
C VAL A 66 -23.97 10.23 1.00
N LEU A 67 -23.19 9.16 1.02
CA LEU A 67 -22.03 9.01 0.13
C LEU A 67 -22.44 8.71 -1.31
N ARG A 68 -23.57 8.02 -1.53
CA ARG A 68 -24.13 7.84 -2.88
C ARG A 68 -24.46 9.19 -3.53
N ALA A 69 -25.18 10.06 -2.83
CA ALA A 69 -25.51 11.39 -3.35
C ALA A 69 -24.25 12.23 -3.68
N ARG A 70 -23.16 12.07 -2.92
CA ARG A 70 -21.87 12.70 -3.24
C ARG A 70 -21.20 12.05 -4.44
N ALA A 71 -21.25 10.72 -4.56
CA ALA A 71 -20.71 10.01 -5.72
C ALA A 71 -21.41 10.40 -7.02
N ASP A 72 -22.73 10.64 -6.97
CA ASP A 72 -23.54 11.03 -8.14
C ASP A 72 -23.16 12.42 -8.69
N THR A 73 -22.56 13.27 -7.86
CA THR A 73 -22.15 14.64 -8.24
C THR A 73 -20.63 14.81 -8.42
N ALA A 74 -19.82 13.84 -7.98
CA ALA A 74 -18.37 13.88 -8.20
C ALA A 74 -18.02 13.71 -9.69
N ARG A 75 -17.09 14.54 -10.17
CA ARG A 75 -16.68 14.60 -11.59
C ARG A 75 -15.20 14.35 -11.82
N SER A 76 -14.44 14.11 -10.75
CA SER A 76 -12.98 13.90 -10.82
C SER A 76 -12.52 12.84 -9.83
N ALA A 77 -11.36 12.25 -10.08
CA ALA A 77 -10.73 11.34 -9.12
C ALA A 77 -10.51 12.00 -7.75
N ALA A 78 -10.09 13.27 -7.73
CA ALA A 78 -9.87 14.05 -6.52
C ALA A 78 -11.16 14.24 -5.69
N SER A 79 -12.32 14.41 -6.34
CA SER A 79 -13.61 14.51 -5.65
C SER A 79 -14.21 13.15 -5.31
N CYS A 80 -13.90 12.11 -6.06
CA CYS A 80 -14.42 10.76 -5.84
C CYS A 80 -13.70 9.98 -4.75
N ALA A 81 -12.36 10.02 -4.74
CA ALA A 81 -11.56 9.18 -3.86
C ALA A 81 -11.88 9.38 -2.35
N PRO A 82 -12.15 10.60 -1.86
CA PRO A 82 -12.63 10.80 -0.49
C PRO A 82 -13.97 10.11 -0.20
N VAL A 83 -14.90 10.09 -1.16
CA VAL A 83 -16.22 9.43 -1.01
C VAL A 83 -16.03 7.92 -0.82
N LEU A 84 -15.21 7.31 -1.67
CA LEU A 84 -14.93 5.86 -1.62
C LEU A 84 -14.24 5.48 -0.30
N ARG A 85 -13.20 6.23 0.11
CA ARG A 85 -12.48 5.98 1.36
C ARG A 85 -13.32 6.22 2.61
N GLN A 86 -14.19 7.23 2.60
CA GLN A 86 -15.04 7.52 3.76
C GLN A 86 -16.01 6.37 4.05
N TRP A 87 -16.48 5.66 3.02
CA TRP A 87 -17.38 4.52 3.21
C TRP A 87 -16.67 3.33 3.88
N THR A 88 -15.45 3.00 3.45
CA THR A 88 -14.70 1.87 4.04
C THR A 88 -14.30 2.10 5.49
N GLN A 89 -14.19 3.36 5.94
CA GLN A 89 -13.90 3.69 7.34
C GLN A 89 -14.98 3.21 8.34
N PHE A 90 -16.20 2.92 7.89
CA PHE A 90 -17.23 2.33 8.76
C PHE A 90 -16.76 1.05 9.45
N PHE A 91 -16.00 0.21 8.74
CA PHE A 91 -15.58 -1.11 9.21
C PHE A 91 -14.45 -1.06 10.24
N ARG A 92 -13.75 0.08 10.34
CA ARG A 92 -12.57 0.28 11.20
C ARG A 92 -11.53 -0.83 11.03
N ASP A 93 -11.33 -1.25 9.79
CA ASP A 93 -10.33 -2.24 9.43
C ASP A 93 -9.28 -1.58 8.53
N GLY A 94 -8.03 -1.59 8.98
CA GLY A 94 -6.90 -1.06 8.22
C GLY A 94 -6.57 -1.89 6.97
N HIS A 95 -7.11 -3.10 6.85
CA HIS A 95 -6.91 -3.99 5.71
C HIS A 95 -7.97 -3.80 4.61
N LEU A 96 -9.08 -3.12 4.91
CA LEU A 96 -10.12 -2.79 3.93
C LEU A 96 -9.98 -1.33 3.48
N GLY A 97 -9.57 -1.13 2.23
CA GLY A 97 -9.40 0.20 1.66
C GLY A 97 -9.66 0.25 0.16
N VAL A 98 -9.80 1.47 -0.33
CA VAL A 98 -9.82 1.75 -1.77
C VAL A 98 -8.45 2.25 -2.17
N GLY A 99 -7.76 1.46 -2.98
CA GLY A 99 -6.53 1.86 -3.64
C GLY A 99 -6.81 2.29 -5.08
N ASP A 100 -5.94 3.12 -5.62
CA ASP A 100 -5.91 3.34 -7.07
C ASP A 100 -5.44 2.01 -7.68
N GLY A 101 -6.32 1.36 -8.46
CA GLY A 101 -6.05 0.03 -9.01
C GLY A 101 -4.73 -0.02 -9.77
N GLN A 102 -4.09 -1.19 -9.81
CA GLN A 102 -2.86 -1.44 -10.57
C GLN A 102 -3.01 -1.35 -12.10
N GLY A 103 -4.10 -0.76 -12.61
CA GLY A 103 -4.17 -0.37 -14.02
C GLY A 103 -3.26 0.83 -14.22
N HIS A 104 -2.27 0.70 -15.11
CA HIS A 104 -1.24 1.70 -15.48
C HIS A 104 -1.40 3.06 -14.79
N LEU A 105 -1.05 3.12 -13.50
CA LEU A 105 -0.97 4.39 -12.81
C LEU A 105 0.17 5.14 -13.49
N ASN A 106 -0.18 6.20 -14.21
CA ASN A 106 0.81 7.07 -14.79
C ASN A 106 1.63 7.66 -13.63
N ALA A 107 2.93 7.35 -13.62
CA ALA A 107 3.85 7.76 -12.56
C ALA A 107 3.84 9.29 -12.39
N ASP A 108 3.71 10.05 -13.48
CA ASP A 108 3.68 11.51 -13.46
C ASP A 108 2.39 12.02 -12.84
N SER A 109 1.25 11.38 -13.13
CA SER A 109 -0.03 11.74 -12.51
C SER A 109 -0.02 11.48 -11.00
N VAL A 110 0.52 10.35 -10.55
CA VAL A 110 0.67 10.05 -9.11
C VAL A 110 1.63 11.05 -8.45
N ARG A 111 2.78 11.32 -9.07
CA ARG A 111 3.75 12.28 -8.54
C ARG A 111 3.18 13.71 -8.49
N ALA A 112 2.37 14.11 -9.46
CA ALA A 112 1.74 15.43 -9.49
C ALA A 112 0.80 15.65 -8.30
N VAL A 113 0.03 14.62 -7.90
CA VAL A 113 -0.85 14.68 -6.71
C VAL A 113 -0.07 15.00 -5.43
N TYR A 114 1.17 14.53 -5.36
CA TYR A 114 2.01 14.64 -4.17
C TYR A 114 3.18 15.62 -4.32
N ALA A 115 3.21 16.42 -5.39
CA ALA A 115 4.31 17.31 -5.70
C ALA A 115 4.53 18.40 -4.64
N SER A 116 3.47 18.78 -3.92
CA SER A 116 3.49 19.79 -2.84
C SER A 116 3.92 19.25 -1.48
N ALA A 117 4.18 17.95 -1.35
CA ALA A 117 4.68 17.39 -0.09
C ALA A 117 6.03 18.03 0.29
N GLU A 118 6.24 18.29 1.58
CA GLU A 118 7.50 18.87 2.09
C GLU A 118 8.70 18.03 1.64
N ARG A 119 9.78 18.71 1.24
CA ARG A 119 11.02 18.06 0.81
C ARG A 119 12.23 18.71 1.44
N LEU A 120 13.21 17.88 1.75
CA LEU A 120 14.54 18.31 2.12
C LEU A 120 15.49 18.20 0.91
N PRO A 121 16.44 19.14 0.74
CA PRO A 121 17.30 19.24 -0.44
C PRO A 121 18.50 18.26 -0.37
N TRP A 122 18.26 17.05 0.12
CA TRP A 122 19.30 16.05 0.34
C TRP A 122 19.27 14.98 -0.76
N THR A 123 20.45 14.69 -1.30
CA THR A 123 20.69 13.44 -2.03
C THR A 123 21.35 12.45 -1.09
N ARG A 124 21.40 11.16 -1.47
CA ARG A 124 22.13 10.16 -0.69
C ARG A 124 23.61 10.53 -0.52
N ALA A 125 24.24 11.07 -1.57
CA ALA A 125 25.64 11.47 -1.54
C ALA A 125 25.87 12.69 -0.64
N SER A 126 25.08 13.76 -0.81
CA SER A 126 25.23 14.97 0.01
C SER A 126 24.89 14.73 1.48
N PHE A 127 23.89 13.88 1.75
CA PHE A 127 23.55 13.53 3.13
C PHE A 127 24.60 12.63 3.78
N ARG A 128 25.23 11.72 3.01
CA ARG A 128 26.37 10.95 3.50
C ARG A 128 27.54 11.87 3.85
N ALA A 129 27.89 12.81 2.97
CA ALA A 129 28.93 13.79 3.24
C ALA A 129 28.61 14.63 4.49
N TYR A 130 27.35 15.04 4.67
CA TYR A 130 26.89 15.68 5.90
C TYR A 130 27.13 14.79 7.14
N LEU A 131 26.73 13.53 7.10
CA LEU A 131 26.93 12.59 8.22
C LEU A 131 28.40 12.34 8.55
N ASP A 132 29.28 12.49 7.56
CA ASP A 132 30.72 12.27 7.67
C ASP A 132 31.49 13.53 8.10
N ASP A 133 30.84 14.69 8.11
CA ASP A 133 31.45 15.97 8.48
C ASP A 133 31.71 16.06 10.00
N PRO A 134 32.97 16.02 10.46
CA PRO A 134 33.31 16.08 11.88
C PRO A 134 33.10 17.47 12.48
N ALA A 135 33.01 18.52 11.64
CA ALA A 135 32.77 19.89 12.11
C ALA A 135 31.31 20.10 12.57
N GLN A 136 30.42 19.15 12.24
CA GLN A 136 29.01 19.22 12.59
C GLN A 136 28.65 18.02 13.49
N PRO A 137 28.61 18.21 14.83
CA PRO A 137 28.19 17.16 15.74
C PRO A 137 26.79 16.67 15.40
N LYS A 138 26.63 15.35 15.25
CA LYS A 138 25.35 14.73 14.93
C LYS A 138 24.63 14.30 16.19
N ARG A 139 23.32 14.47 16.20
CA ARG A 139 22.43 13.95 17.24
C ARG A 139 22.21 12.45 17.05
N LEU A 140 21.81 11.78 18.12
CA LEU A 140 21.81 10.31 18.21
C LEU A 140 21.04 9.60 17.09
N LEU A 141 19.91 10.16 16.66
CA LEU A 141 19.04 9.53 15.66
C LEU A 141 19.39 9.92 14.23
N GLU A 142 20.34 10.83 14.03
CA GLU A 142 20.75 11.23 12.69
C GLU A 142 21.46 10.08 11.96
N GLY A 143 21.03 9.82 10.73
CA GLY A 143 21.54 8.68 9.98
C GLY A 143 20.73 8.31 8.76
N ILE A 144 21.20 7.31 8.04
CA ILE A 144 20.49 6.63 6.95
C ILE A 144 19.86 5.36 7.52
N TRP A 145 18.59 5.15 7.25
CA TRP A 145 17.78 4.09 7.83
C TRP A 145 16.96 3.36 6.77
N TYR A 146 16.64 2.11 7.00
CA TYR A 146 15.73 1.30 6.19
C TYR A 146 14.70 0.62 7.10
N ASP A 147 13.54 0.27 6.54
CA ASP A 147 12.49 -0.40 7.31
C ASP A 147 12.67 -1.93 7.33
N GLY A 148 11.80 -2.62 8.05
CA GLY A 148 11.79 -4.10 8.09
C GLY A 148 11.56 -4.78 6.73
N GLY A 149 11.18 -4.04 5.68
CA GLY A 149 11.07 -4.54 4.30
C GLY A 149 12.43 -4.68 3.60
N GLY A 150 13.51 -4.12 4.18
CA GLY A 150 14.87 -4.23 3.66
C GLY A 150 15.39 -2.94 3.03
N PRO A 151 16.57 -2.96 2.37
CA PRO A 151 17.28 -1.77 1.93
C PRO A 151 16.68 -1.11 0.67
N ASP A 152 15.50 -1.54 0.22
CA ASP A 152 14.83 -1.00 -0.96
C ASP A 152 14.05 0.29 -0.68
N TYR A 153 13.63 0.48 0.58
CA TYR A 153 13.08 1.74 1.06
C TYR A 153 14.02 2.35 2.11
N VAL A 154 14.63 3.49 1.77
CA VAL A 154 15.67 4.13 2.59
C VAL A 154 15.28 5.56 2.87
N VAL A 155 15.45 5.97 4.12
CA VAL A 155 15.25 7.35 4.57
C VAL A 155 16.53 7.90 5.21
N GLY A 156 16.72 9.21 5.13
CA GLY A 156 17.63 9.94 6.01
C GLY A 156 16.83 10.48 7.19
N ILE A 157 17.40 10.47 8.39
CA ILE A 157 16.88 11.17 9.55
C ILE A 157 17.88 12.27 9.89
N VAL A 158 17.41 13.52 9.94
CA VAL A 158 18.23 14.70 10.24
C VAL A 158 17.58 15.52 11.36
N ALA A 159 18.40 16.21 12.13
CA ALA A 159 17.91 17.19 13.10
C ALA A 159 17.16 18.33 12.40
N ASP A 160 16.03 18.73 12.98
CA ASP A 160 15.22 19.86 12.52
C ASP A 160 15.08 20.85 13.69
N GLY A 161 16.11 21.68 13.88
CA GLY A 161 16.26 22.51 15.08
C GLY A 161 16.67 21.72 16.34
N PRO A 162 16.52 22.30 17.54
CA PRO A 162 17.15 21.78 18.76
C PRO A 162 16.47 20.52 19.32
N ALA A 163 15.18 20.33 19.06
CA ALA A 163 14.37 19.33 19.76
C ALA A 163 13.49 18.47 18.83
N ARG A 164 13.80 18.42 17.53
CA ARG A 164 13.02 17.64 16.56
C ARG A 164 13.89 16.94 15.53
N TYR A 165 13.31 15.96 14.85
CA TYR A 165 13.89 15.26 13.71
C TYR A 165 12.90 15.23 12.55
N LYS A 166 13.45 15.16 11.34
CA LYS A 166 12.70 14.84 10.11
C LYS A 166 13.33 13.64 9.42
N GLY A 167 12.48 12.70 9.04
CA GLY A 167 12.79 11.61 8.13
C GLY A 167 12.42 11.97 6.70
N PHE A 168 13.32 11.74 5.75
CA PHE A 168 13.09 12.05 4.33
C PHE A 168 13.57 10.94 3.42
N VAL A 169 12.90 10.73 2.28
CA VAL A 169 13.17 9.60 1.38
C VAL A 169 14.51 9.76 0.67
N LEU A 170 15.41 8.79 0.81
CA LEU A 170 16.69 8.69 0.10
C LEU A 170 16.69 7.63 -1.01
N ARG A 171 15.77 6.65 -0.93
CA ARG A 171 15.49 5.65 -1.95
C ARG A 171 14.06 5.14 -1.74
N ALA A 172 13.31 5.00 -2.82
CA ALA A 172 12.02 4.32 -2.83
C ALA A 172 11.85 3.62 -4.18
N ASP A 173 11.28 2.43 -4.18
CA ASP A 173 10.83 1.67 -5.35
C ASP A 173 9.39 2.04 -5.78
N SER A 174 8.70 2.84 -4.97
CA SER A 174 7.28 3.14 -5.14
C SER A 174 7.03 4.36 -6.06
N LEU A 175 5.92 4.31 -6.80
CA LEU A 175 5.37 5.45 -7.56
C LEU A 175 4.96 6.65 -6.68
N PHE A 176 4.73 6.42 -5.38
CA PHE A 176 4.06 7.36 -4.49
C PHE A 176 5.05 8.29 -3.78
N TRP A 177 6.31 7.85 -3.63
CA TRP A 177 7.35 8.59 -2.93
C TRP A 177 8.45 9.03 -3.89
N THR A 178 8.84 10.28 -3.78
CA THR A 178 9.98 10.87 -4.51
C THR A 178 11.07 11.28 -3.54
N LEU A 179 12.33 11.20 -3.98
CA LEU A 179 13.51 11.55 -3.20
C LEU A 179 13.40 12.92 -2.51
N GLY A 180 13.81 13.00 -1.26
CA GLY A 180 13.76 14.20 -0.43
C GLY A 180 12.42 14.44 0.25
N GLN A 181 11.32 13.80 -0.16
CA GLN A 181 10.02 13.98 0.50
C GLN A 181 10.08 13.54 1.96
N VAL A 182 9.50 14.35 2.85
CA VAL A 182 9.43 14.07 4.28
C VAL A 182 8.45 12.93 4.52
N LYS A 183 8.98 11.84 5.10
CA LYS A 183 8.24 10.62 5.43
C LYS A 183 7.65 10.66 6.83
N PHE A 184 8.36 11.28 7.77
CA PHE A 184 7.89 11.49 9.13
C PHE A 184 8.62 12.65 9.81
N SER A 185 8.01 13.20 10.86
CA SER A 185 8.69 14.12 11.79
C SER A 185 8.26 13.84 13.23
N PHE A 186 9.17 14.05 14.18
CA PHE A 186 8.90 13.80 15.60
C PHE A 186 9.80 14.66 16.50
N ALA A 187 9.36 14.88 17.73
CA ALA A 187 10.16 15.53 18.77
C ALA A 187 11.26 14.58 19.28
N ASP A 188 12.37 15.10 19.78
CA ASP A 188 13.46 14.28 20.31
C ASP A 188 12.97 13.36 21.43
N PRO A 189 13.05 12.03 21.28
CA PRO A 189 12.67 11.10 22.34
C PRO A 189 13.51 11.25 23.61
N ALA A 190 14.70 11.87 23.53
CA ALA A 190 15.51 12.20 24.71
C ALA A 190 14.85 13.26 25.61
N ALA A 191 13.90 14.05 25.10
CA ALA A 191 13.16 15.05 25.87
C ALA A 191 11.88 14.50 26.53
N GLY A 192 11.51 13.24 26.24
CA GLY A 192 10.30 12.59 26.77
C GLY A 192 9.56 11.77 25.71
N PRO A 193 8.40 11.20 26.06
CA PRO A 193 7.56 10.47 25.12
C PRO A 193 7.28 11.28 23.86
N SER A 194 7.45 10.65 22.70
CA SER A 194 7.33 11.31 21.40
C SER A 194 6.39 10.56 20.47
N THR A 195 5.69 11.31 19.63
CA THR A 195 4.77 10.80 18.62
C THR A 195 5.18 11.38 17.27
N ALA A 196 5.34 10.52 16.28
CA ALA A 196 5.62 10.91 14.92
C ALA A 196 4.33 11.27 14.17
N THR A 197 4.39 12.38 13.45
CA THR A 197 3.52 12.59 12.28
C THR A 197 4.11 11.75 11.16
N TYR A 198 3.48 10.61 10.85
CA TYR A 198 3.95 9.63 9.87
C TYR A 198 3.08 9.68 8.61
N TYR A 199 3.69 9.84 7.44
CA TYR A 199 2.96 9.91 6.18
C TYR A 199 2.87 8.53 5.51
N MET A 200 1.64 8.09 5.26
CA MET A 200 1.34 6.78 4.65
C MET A 200 1.62 6.78 3.14
N ARG A 201 1.45 5.63 2.48
CA ARG A 201 1.69 5.48 1.03
C ARG A 201 0.96 6.54 0.20
N ASN A 202 -0.26 6.91 0.58
CA ASN A 202 -1.07 7.94 -0.08
C ASN A 202 -0.90 9.36 0.53
N HIS A 203 0.16 9.57 1.31
CA HIS A 203 0.48 10.77 2.07
C HIS A 203 -0.57 11.19 3.13
N SER A 204 -1.49 10.30 3.51
CA SER A 204 -2.33 10.55 4.69
C SER A 204 -1.48 10.49 5.96
N VAL A 205 -1.80 11.33 6.93
CA VAL A 205 -1.13 11.35 8.23
C VAL A 205 -1.64 10.23 9.13
N GLU A 206 -0.72 9.51 9.75
CA GLU A 206 -0.95 8.62 10.88
C GLU A 206 -0.06 9.06 12.04
N LEU A 207 -0.59 9.10 13.26
CA LEU A 207 0.19 9.40 14.45
C LEU A 207 0.75 8.09 15.02
N ARG A 208 2.07 8.01 15.16
CA ARG A 208 2.75 6.78 15.59
C ARG A 208 3.66 7.04 16.79
N PRO A 209 3.53 6.29 17.90
CA PRO A 209 4.47 6.39 19.00
C PRO A 209 5.91 6.17 18.50
N VAL A 210 6.85 6.94 19.01
CA VAL A 210 8.27 6.77 18.69
C VAL A 210 8.95 6.08 19.87
N GLN A 211 9.54 4.92 19.62
CA GLN A 211 10.31 4.17 20.62
C GLN A 211 11.72 3.91 20.10
N VAL A 212 12.71 4.26 20.90
CA VAL A 212 14.11 3.89 20.63
C VAL A 212 14.34 2.51 21.21
N ALA A 213 14.34 1.48 20.37
CA ALA A 213 14.42 0.07 20.78
C ALA A 213 15.87 -0.42 20.98
N GLY A 214 16.86 0.44 20.73
CA GLY A 214 18.30 0.15 20.84
C GLY A 214 19.12 1.19 20.06
N ASP A 215 20.45 1.20 20.19
CA ASP A 215 21.28 2.04 19.33
C ASP A 215 21.15 1.54 17.89
N GLY A 216 20.60 2.38 17.01
CA GLY A 216 20.35 2.04 15.61
C GLY A 216 19.04 1.28 15.34
N ASN A 217 18.13 1.20 16.31
CA ASN A 217 16.76 0.70 16.13
C ASN A 217 15.71 1.74 16.56
N LEU A 218 14.79 2.06 15.66
CA LEU A 218 13.70 3.01 15.90
C LEU A 218 12.37 2.35 15.54
N ASP A 219 11.43 2.29 16.47
CA ASP A 219 10.09 1.76 16.23
C ASP A 219 9.08 2.90 16.11
N MET A 220 8.32 2.89 15.01
CA MET A 220 7.15 3.73 14.76
C MET A 220 6.02 2.86 14.22
N ASN A 221 5.55 1.90 15.03
CA ASN A 221 4.65 0.79 14.64
C ASN A 221 5.22 0.03 13.43
N GLY A 222 6.50 -0.30 13.52
CA GLY A 222 7.33 -0.84 12.47
C GLY A 222 8.80 -0.47 12.72
N LEU A 223 9.67 -1.47 12.79
CA LEU A 223 11.08 -1.27 13.09
C LEU A 223 11.85 -0.70 11.89
N TRP A 224 12.64 0.32 12.19
CA TRP A 224 13.67 0.91 11.34
C TRP A 224 15.04 0.54 11.86
N TYR A 225 15.95 0.30 10.93
CA TYR A 225 17.31 -0.14 11.18
C TYR A 225 18.28 0.86 10.57
N ARG A 226 19.27 1.27 11.35
CA ARG A 226 20.28 2.21 10.86
C ARG A 226 21.20 1.48 9.88
N ALA A 227 21.32 2.00 8.67
CA ALA A 227 22.33 1.61 7.69
C ALA A 227 23.61 2.46 7.83
N TYR A 228 23.49 3.67 8.38
CA TYR A 228 24.63 4.57 8.59
C TYR A 228 24.32 5.70 9.59
N PRO A 229 25.26 6.19 10.40
CA PRO A 229 26.55 5.58 10.75
C PRO A 229 26.37 4.40 11.71
N ARG A 230 27.35 3.49 11.81
CA ARG A 230 27.28 2.30 12.69
C ARG A 230 26.04 1.43 12.37
N PRO A 231 26.07 0.68 11.26
CA PRO A 231 24.92 -0.08 10.80
C PRO A 231 24.49 -1.14 11.81
N VAL A 232 23.18 -1.34 11.93
CA VAL A 232 22.56 -2.43 12.67
C VAL A 232 21.91 -3.39 11.67
N ALA A 233 22.08 -4.69 11.93
CA ALA A 233 21.45 -5.72 11.14
C ALA A 233 19.93 -5.66 11.32
N GLY A 234 19.22 -5.50 10.21
CA GLY A 234 17.79 -5.73 10.14
C GLY A 234 17.46 -7.22 10.18
N PRO A 235 16.17 -7.58 10.19
CA PRO A 235 15.79 -8.95 9.98
C PRO A 235 16.35 -9.35 8.61
N GLY A 236 17.18 -10.39 8.58
CA GLY A 236 17.60 -11.00 7.33
C GLY A 236 16.37 -11.39 6.50
N PRO A 237 16.52 -11.64 5.19
CA PRO A 237 15.40 -12.03 4.34
C PRO A 237 14.64 -13.18 5.01
N GLN A 238 13.42 -12.91 5.46
CA GLN A 238 12.58 -13.93 6.04
C GLN A 238 12.17 -14.87 4.91
N VAL A 239 12.78 -16.05 4.86
CA VAL A 239 12.32 -17.10 3.96
C VAL A 239 10.93 -17.49 4.43
N ALA A 240 9.91 -17.06 3.69
CA ALA A 240 8.53 -17.39 3.99
C ALA A 240 8.36 -18.92 3.90
N ARG A 241 8.25 -19.56 5.07
CA ARG A 241 8.03 -21.00 5.21
C ARG A 241 6.54 -21.29 5.30
N HIS A 242 5.94 -21.49 4.14
CA HIS A 242 4.56 -21.96 4.03
C HIS A 242 4.52 -23.48 4.18
N SER A 243 3.50 -24.01 4.86
CA SER A 243 3.33 -25.45 5.06
C SER A 243 1.87 -25.81 5.27
N PHE A 244 1.53 -27.06 4.95
CA PHE A 244 0.26 -27.67 5.26
C PHE A 244 0.53 -29.00 5.96
N GLN A 245 -0.19 -29.26 7.05
CA GLN A 245 -0.18 -30.55 7.71
C GLN A 245 -1.56 -30.84 8.30
N MET A 246 -1.97 -32.11 8.26
CA MET A 246 -3.08 -32.57 9.09
C MET A 246 -2.55 -32.75 10.51
N LEU A 247 -3.23 -32.14 11.48
CA LEU A 247 -2.96 -32.36 12.91
C LEU A 247 -3.67 -33.62 13.41
N ASP A 248 -4.83 -33.93 12.81
CA ASP A 248 -5.64 -35.13 13.02
C ASP A 248 -6.56 -35.35 11.79
N ASP A 249 -7.48 -36.33 11.86
CA ASP A 249 -8.38 -36.70 10.76
C ASP A 249 -9.38 -35.59 10.36
N THR A 250 -9.53 -34.55 11.17
CA THR A 250 -10.51 -33.47 10.99
C THR A 250 -9.89 -32.07 10.99
N THR A 251 -8.64 -31.94 11.41
CA THR A 251 -7.98 -30.65 11.64
C THR A 251 -6.75 -30.51 10.76
N ALA A 252 -6.73 -29.45 9.95
CA ALA A 252 -5.55 -29.06 9.19
C ALA A 252 -4.91 -27.80 9.76
N LEU A 253 -3.58 -27.77 9.84
CA LEU A 253 -2.78 -26.58 10.08
C LEU A 253 -2.20 -26.07 8.77
N TYR A 254 -2.64 -24.87 8.40
CA TYR A 254 -2.11 -24.12 7.28
C TYR A 254 -1.22 -23.00 7.81
N ARG A 255 0.08 -23.04 7.49
CA ARG A 255 1.01 -21.96 7.81
C ARG A 255 1.23 -21.12 6.56
N ILE A 256 0.77 -19.87 6.60
CA ILE A 256 1.05 -18.87 5.58
C ILE A 256 2.04 -17.88 6.17
N ALA A 257 3.32 -17.99 5.79
CA ALA A 257 4.38 -17.14 6.34
C ALA A 257 4.47 -15.76 5.67
N SER A 258 3.76 -15.53 4.57
CA SER A 258 3.66 -14.25 3.88
C SER A 258 2.37 -14.17 3.06
N PHE A 259 1.75 -13.00 3.01
CA PHE A 259 0.60 -12.69 2.13
C PHE A 259 1.03 -12.01 0.82
N ASP A 260 2.32 -12.00 0.51
CA ASP A 260 2.80 -11.56 -0.79
C ASP A 260 2.25 -12.48 -1.89
N GLY A 261 1.54 -11.88 -2.85
CA GLY A 261 0.91 -12.58 -3.97
C GLY A 261 1.90 -13.33 -4.87
N SER A 262 3.20 -13.00 -4.81
CA SER A 262 4.26 -13.76 -5.48
C SER A 262 4.31 -15.23 -5.02
N TYR A 263 3.88 -15.52 -3.78
CA TYR A 263 3.84 -16.88 -3.23
C TYR A 263 2.57 -17.66 -3.60
N ARG A 264 1.60 -17.05 -4.32
CA ARG A 264 0.30 -17.69 -4.63
C ARG A 264 0.45 -19.11 -5.17
N ALA A 265 1.24 -19.30 -6.22
CA ALA A 265 1.42 -20.62 -6.83
C ALA A 265 1.99 -21.66 -5.84
N ARG A 266 2.87 -21.21 -4.94
CA ARG A 266 3.47 -22.06 -3.91
C ARG A 266 2.48 -22.37 -2.79
N ILE A 267 1.70 -21.40 -2.34
CA ILE A 267 0.63 -21.58 -1.35
C ILE A 267 -0.42 -22.53 -1.91
N ASP A 268 -0.98 -22.26 -3.09
CA ASP A 268 -2.01 -23.07 -3.74
C ASP A 268 -1.56 -24.54 -3.92
N SER A 269 -0.25 -24.80 -4.03
CA SER A 269 0.29 -26.16 -4.15
C SER A 269 0.29 -26.99 -2.86
N LEU A 270 0.05 -26.39 -1.68
CA LEU A 270 0.17 -27.06 -0.39
C LEU A 270 -1.01 -27.99 -0.06
N THR A 271 -2.15 -27.85 -0.73
CA THR A 271 -3.39 -28.60 -0.48
C THR A 271 -3.86 -29.39 -1.69
N LYS A 272 -2.93 -30.03 -2.41
CA LYS A 272 -3.28 -30.99 -3.46
C LYS A 272 -3.64 -32.35 -2.89
#